data_AF-A0A2D6BNP0-F1
#
_entry.id   AF-A0A2D6BNP0-F1
#
_cell.length_a   1.000
_cell.length_b   1.000
_cell.length_c   1.000
_cell.angle_alpha   90.00
_cell.angle_beta   90.00
_cell.angle_gamma   90.00
#
_symmetry.space_group_name_H-M   'P 1'
#
loop_
_entity.id
_entity.type
_entity.pdbx_description
1 polymer ?
#
loop_
_entity_poly.entity_id
_entity_poly.type
_entity_poly.pdbx_seq_one_letter_code
_entity_poly.pdbx_strand_id
1 'polypeptide(L)'
;MLHHDEGQGAFGLVINRGTDFPMTDLCESLEINWCGEDTARVDWGGPVHPEQGWILFREHLEEVEDAEQVSPRLHWSGSREALRRFAESPELVARIFLGYAGWGPGQLEQEIAAGAWLVVPLDEPVTGGLVFETPKDKLWTATVRSLGIEPGTLVSTQGVN
;
A
#
# COMPACT_ATOMS: atom_id res chain seq x y z
N MET A 1 -1.87 -6.55 -2.27
CA MET A 1 -0.73 -7.48 -2.13
C MET A 1 0.37 -6.98 -3.04
N LEU A 2 1.62 -6.94 -2.56
CA LEU A 2 2.76 -6.46 -3.34
C LEU A 2 3.63 -7.62 -3.84
N HIS A 3 3.86 -8.62 -2.99
CA HIS A 3 4.56 -9.85 -3.35
C HIS A 3 3.82 -11.05 -2.77
N HIS A 4 3.80 -12.16 -3.51
CA HIS A 4 3.12 -13.38 -3.11
C HIS A 4 3.80 -14.60 -3.73
N ASP A 5 4.27 -15.50 -2.87
CA ASP A 5 4.80 -16.81 -3.24
C ASP A 5 4.32 -17.85 -2.21
N GLU A 6 3.70 -18.94 -2.66
CA GLU A 6 3.12 -19.94 -1.75
C GLU A 6 4.16 -20.56 -0.80
N GLY A 7 5.42 -20.69 -1.24
CA GLY A 7 6.50 -21.31 -0.48
C GLY A 7 7.27 -20.33 0.43
N GLN A 8 7.29 -19.04 0.10
CA GLN A 8 8.03 -18.00 0.84
C GLN A 8 7.13 -17.06 1.65
N GLY A 9 5.83 -17.05 1.39
CA GLY A 9 4.84 -16.22 2.06
C GLY A 9 4.33 -15.05 1.21
N ALA A 10 3.60 -14.14 1.85
CA ALA A 10 3.02 -12.98 1.17
C ALA A 10 3.35 -11.68 1.90
N PHE A 11 3.39 -10.59 1.15
CA PHE A 11 3.76 -9.26 1.62
C PHE A 11 2.85 -8.20 0.99
N GLY A 12 2.32 -7.30 1.82
CA GLY A 12 1.47 -6.20 1.37
C GLY A 12 1.40 -5.02 2.33
N LEU A 13 0.73 -3.97 1.90
CA LEU A 13 0.55 -2.73 2.66
C LEU A 13 -0.91 -2.49 3.01
N VAL A 14 -1.15 -2.00 4.23
CA VAL A 14 -2.43 -1.45 4.65
C VAL A 14 -2.55 -0.03 4.09
N ILE A 15 -3.49 0.17 3.17
CA ILE A 15 -3.61 1.42 2.41
C ILE A 15 -4.75 2.35 2.87
N ASN A 16 -5.46 2.02 3.95
CA ASN A 16 -6.55 2.84 4.49
C ASN A 16 -6.26 3.44 5.87
N ARG A 17 -5.00 3.37 6.34
CA ARG A 17 -4.60 3.91 7.66
C ARG A 17 -3.51 4.97 7.50
N GLY A 18 -3.89 6.23 7.68
CA GLY A 18 -2.94 7.32 7.79
C GLY A 18 -2.36 7.42 9.20
N THR A 19 -1.24 8.11 9.33
CA THR A 19 -0.68 8.52 10.62
C THR A 19 -0.55 10.03 10.69
N ASP A 20 -0.27 10.56 11.88
CA ASP A 20 0.07 11.98 12.06
C ASP A 20 1.56 12.26 11.84
N PHE A 21 2.36 11.26 11.42
CA PHE A 21 3.79 11.42 11.20
C PHE A 21 4.07 12.24 9.94
N PRO A 22 4.72 13.42 10.04
CA PRO A 22 4.99 14.29 8.90
C PRO A 22 6.00 13.70 7.92
N MET A 23 5.78 13.94 6.63
CA MET A 23 6.79 13.64 5.60
C MET A 23 8.08 14.44 5.80
N THR A 24 7.98 15.67 6.29
CA THR A 24 9.13 16.54 6.62
C THR A 24 10.07 15.86 7.59
N ASP A 25 9.53 15.28 8.66
CA ASP A 25 10.30 14.65 9.74
C ASP A 25 10.96 13.36 9.24
N LEU A 26 10.25 12.57 8.41
CA LEU A 26 10.81 11.39 7.75
C LEU A 26 11.99 11.78 6.85
N CYS A 27 11.79 12.76 5.96
CA CYS A 27 12.83 13.21 5.04
C CYS A 27 14.02 13.82 5.76
N GLU A 28 13.82 14.61 6.82
CA GLU A 28 14.89 15.17 7.65
C GLU A 28 15.73 14.07 8.30
N SER A 29 15.09 13.04 8.88
CA SER A 29 15.80 11.91 9.49
C SER A 29 16.66 11.11 8.51
N LEU A 30 16.33 11.19 7.22
CA LEU A 30 17.02 10.54 6.11
C LEU A 30 17.85 11.52 5.29
N GLU A 31 18.09 12.75 5.74
CA GLU A 31 18.87 13.75 5.01
C GLU A 31 18.42 13.91 3.54
N ILE A 32 17.10 13.87 3.32
CA ILE A 32 16.44 14.05 2.03
C ILE A 32 15.76 15.42 2.02
N ASN A 33 15.91 16.16 0.93
CA ASN A 33 15.21 17.43 0.75
C ASN A 33 13.75 17.19 0.34
N TRP A 34 12.80 17.67 1.13
CA TRP A 34 11.36 17.55 0.84
C TRP A 34 10.87 18.80 0.10
N CYS A 35 10.38 18.61 -1.13
CA CYS A 35 9.82 19.66 -1.98
C CYS A 35 8.28 19.62 -2.09
N GLY A 36 7.62 18.68 -1.42
CA GLY A 36 6.16 18.57 -1.41
C GLY A 36 5.48 19.41 -0.33
N GLU A 37 4.20 19.17 -0.08
CA GLU A 37 3.42 19.91 0.91
C GLU A 37 3.76 19.52 2.36
N ASP A 38 3.78 20.48 3.29
CA ASP A 38 3.98 20.26 4.74
C ASP A 38 2.86 19.43 5.39
N THR A 39 1.69 19.40 4.75
CA THR A 39 0.52 18.60 5.12
C THR A 39 0.68 17.12 4.77
N ALA A 40 1.69 16.74 3.98
CA ALA A 40 1.90 15.35 3.62
C ALA A 40 2.24 14.49 4.85
N ARG A 41 1.64 13.31 4.91
CA ARG A 41 1.75 12.37 6.04
C ARG A 41 2.14 10.98 5.56
N VAL A 42 2.88 10.29 6.41
CA VAL A 42 3.22 8.88 6.23
C VAL A 42 2.03 8.00 6.61
N ASP A 43 1.82 6.94 5.85
CA ASP A 43 0.79 5.94 6.10
C ASP A 43 1.35 4.76 6.91
N TRP A 44 0.47 4.09 7.65
CA TRP A 44 0.84 2.87 8.36
C TRP A 44 0.62 1.66 7.45
N GLY A 45 1.70 1.04 6.99
CA GLY A 45 1.66 -0.10 6.07
C GLY A 45 1.42 -1.44 6.76
N GLY A 46 1.71 -1.55 8.05
CA GLY A 46 1.40 -2.73 8.86
C GLY A 46 2.30 -2.92 10.07
N PRO A 47 2.12 -4.00 10.84
CA PRO A 47 2.79 -4.19 12.13
C PRO A 47 4.22 -4.74 12.01
N VAL A 48 4.60 -5.32 10.87
CA VAL A 48 5.91 -5.95 10.69
C VAL A 48 6.93 -4.89 10.26
N HIS A 49 8.10 -4.88 10.91
CA HIS A 49 9.18 -3.92 10.68
C HIS A 49 8.69 -2.46 10.59
N PRO A 50 8.10 -1.90 11.67
CA PRO A 50 7.47 -0.57 11.65
C PRO A 50 8.43 0.57 11.28
N GLU A 51 9.74 0.35 11.36
CA GLU A 51 10.79 1.28 10.94
C GLU A 51 11.08 1.24 9.42
N GLN A 52 10.64 0.19 8.72
CA GLN A 52 10.94 0.01 7.30
C GLN A 52 9.97 0.83 6.44
N GLY A 53 10.55 1.64 5.55
CA GLY A 53 9.82 2.49 4.62
C GLY A 53 9.51 1.82 3.29
N TRP A 54 8.33 2.11 2.75
CA TRP A 54 7.91 1.68 1.42
C TRP A 54 7.29 2.85 0.67
N ILE A 55 7.58 2.95 -0.62
CA ILE A 55 6.94 3.91 -1.52
C ILE A 55 6.08 3.16 -2.54
N LEU A 56 4.86 3.65 -2.75
CA LEU A 56 3.91 3.14 -3.74
C LEU A 56 3.55 4.28 -4.70
N PHE A 57 3.70 4.09 -6.00
CA PHE A 57 3.62 5.16 -6.98
C PHE A 57 3.02 4.69 -8.31
N ARG A 58 2.40 5.61 -9.06
CA ARG A 58 1.65 5.28 -10.29
C ARG A 58 2.51 5.10 -11.53
N GLU A 59 3.54 5.92 -11.66
CA GLU A 59 4.33 6.03 -12.88
C GLU A 59 5.55 5.12 -12.79
N HIS A 60 6.00 4.54 -13.92
CA HIS A 60 7.29 3.88 -13.90
C HIS A 60 8.37 4.96 -13.78
N LEU A 61 9.13 4.95 -12.69
CA LEU A 61 10.26 5.85 -12.50
C LEU A 61 11.48 5.18 -13.16
N GLU A 62 11.81 5.59 -14.38
CA GLU A 62 12.91 5.00 -15.18
C GLU A 62 14.26 5.00 -14.43
N GLU A 63 14.43 5.90 -13.46
CA GLU A 63 15.65 6.09 -12.67
C GLU A 63 15.68 5.25 -11.37
N VAL A 64 14.59 4.52 -11.05
CA VAL A 64 14.50 3.67 -9.85
C VAL A 64 14.67 2.21 -10.26
N GLU A 65 15.90 1.71 -10.18
CA GLU A 65 16.27 0.35 -10.64
C GLU A 65 15.59 -0.77 -9.83
N ASP A 66 15.25 -0.52 -8.56
CA ASP A 66 14.61 -1.49 -7.66
C ASP A 66 13.08 -1.37 -7.63
N ALA A 67 12.49 -0.61 -8.56
CA ALA A 67 11.04 -0.50 -8.68
C ALA A 67 10.43 -1.81 -9.15
N GLU A 68 9.58 -2.41 -8.33
CA GLU A 68 8.82 -3.60 -8.67
C GLU A 68 7.40 -3.25 -9.12
N GLN A 69 6.91 -3.92 -10.15
CA GLN A 69 5.57 -3.71 -10.69
C GLN A 69 4.54 -4.58 -9.96
N VAL A 70 3.51 -3.95 -9.38
CA VAL A 70 2.34 -4.65 -8.79
C VAL A 70 1.23 -4.82 -9.83
N SER A 71 1.04 -3.79 -10.66
CA SER A 71 0.06 -3.76 -11.75
C SER A 71 0.56 -2.82 -12.86
N PRO A 72 -0.07 -2.80 -14.04
CA PRO A 72 0.31 -1.87 -15.12
C PRO A 72 0.36 -0.39 -14.72
N ARG A 73 -0.30 0.00 -13.62
CA ARG A 73 -0.38 1.41 -13.14
C ARG A 73 0.16 1.59 -11.73
N LEU A 74 0.84 0.59 -11.17
CA LEU A 74 1.27 0.62 -9.79
C LEU A 74 2.63 -0.06 -9.63
N HIS A 75 3.56 0.70 -9.09
CA HIS A 75 4.90 0.24 -8.76
C HIS A 75 5.19 0.52 -7.29
N TRP A 76 6.11 -0.24 -6.72
CA TRP A 76 6.56 -0.05 -5.36
C TRP A 76 8.06 -0.22 -5.25
N SER A 77 8.65 0.35 -4.22
CA SER A 77 10.07 0.20 -3.89
C SER A 77 10.27 0.38 -2.39
N GLY A 78 11.35 -0.22 -1.87
CA GLY A 78 11.83 -0.01 -0.50
C GLY A 78 13.13 0.80 -0.45
N SER A 79 13.63 1.32 -1.57
CA SER A 79 14.89 2.06 -1.60
C SER A 79 14.74 3.50 -1.13
N ARG A 80 15.81 3.98 -0.50
CA ARG A 80 15.98 5.39 -0.16
C ARG A 80 16.02 6.27 -1.41
N GLU A 81 16.48 5.73 -2.54
CA GLU A 81 16.59 6.47 -3.79
C GLU A 81 15.22 6.77 -4.40
N ALA A 82 14.29 5.80 -4.38
CA ALA A 82 12.91 6.04 -4.79
C ALA A 82 12.24 7.12 -3.93
N LEU A 83 12.46 7.10 -2.61
CA LEU A 83 11.96 8.13 -1.71
C LEU A 83 12.58 9.50 -2.01
N ARG A 84 13.90 9.57 -2.23
CA ARG A 84 14.59 10.82 -2.59
C ARG A 84 14.01 11.42 -3.87
N ARG A 85 13.85 10.60 -4.90
CA ARG A 85 13.29 11.04 -6.18
C ARG A 85 11.90 11.60 -6.00
N PHE A 86 11.02 10.90 -5.28
CA PHE A 86 9.69 11.41 -4.97
C PHE A 86 9.72 12.71 -4.16
N ALA A 87 10.57 12.77 -3.12
CA ALA A 87 10.68 13.95 -2.26
C ALA A 87 11.09 15.21 -3.04
N GLU A 88 11.90 15.07 -4.08
CA GLU A 88 12.38 16.16 -4.92
C GLU A 88 11.44 16.49 -6.10
N SER A 89 10.38 15.70 -6.31
CA SER A 89 9.52 15.75 -7.52
C SER A 89 8.05 15.85 -7.14
N PRO A 90 7.56 17.04 -6.75
CA PRO A 90 6.22 17.24 -6.20
C PRO A 90 5.08 16.91 -7.19
N GLU A 91 5.38 16.80 -8.49
CA GLU A 91 4.45 16.37 -9.53
C GLU A 91 4.13 14.86 -9.50
N LEU A 92 5.00 14.05 -8.89
CA LEU A 92 4.81 12.61 -8.81
C LEU A 92 3.71 12.27 -7.81
N VAL A 93 2.86 11.31 -8.19
CA VAL A 93 1.81 10.80 -7.31
C VAL A 93 2.30 9.52 -6.63
N ALA A 94 2.64 9.63 -5.34
CA ALA A 94 3.06 8.51 -4.52
C ALA A 94 2.45 8.54 -3.12
N ARG A 95 2.56 7.40 -2.43
CA ARG A 95 2.20 7.22 -1.02
C ARG A 95 3.37 6.54 -0.31
N ILE A 96 3.68 7.03 0.88
CA ILE A 96 4.78 6.52 1.70
C ILE A 96 4.20 5.79 2.90
N PHE A 97 4.76 4.62 3.19
CA PHE A 97 4.31 3.74 4.26
C PHE A 97 5.45 3.37 5.18
N LEU A 98 5.13 3.18 6.46
CA LEU A 98 6.01 2.57 7.44
C LEU A 98 5.44 1.22 7.90
N GLY A 99 6.30 0.20 7.92
CA GLY A 99 5.93 -1.18 8.18
C GLY A 99 5.11 -1.82 7.07
N TYR A 100 4.80 -3.10 7.26
CA TYR A 100 4.03 -3.89 6.30
C TYR A 100 3.20 -4.98 6.96
N ALA A 101 2.26 -5.54 6.21
CA ALA A 101 1.52 -6.75 6.55
C ALA A 101 2.19 -7.96 5.86
N GLY A 102 2.50 -8.98 6.65
CA GLY A 102 3.17 -10.18 6.18
C GLY A 102 2.37 -11.43 6.54
N TRP A 103 2.45 -12.43 5.66
CA TRP A 103 1.88 -13.75 5.84
C TRP A 103 2.97 -14.79 5.70
N GLY A 104 2.99 -15.78 6.59
CA GLY A 104 3.86 -16.94 6.44
C GLY A 104 3.47 -17.81 5.22
N PRO A 105 4.32 -18.77 4.83
CA PRO A 105 4.04 -19.68 3.73
C PRO A 105 2.68 -20.37 3.88
N GLY A 106 1.84 -20.30 2.85
CA GLY A 106 0.49 -20.89 2.83
C GLY A 106 -0.55 -20.23 3.74
N GLN A 107 -0.19 -19.20 4.53
CA GLN A 107 -1.11 -18.59 5.50
C GLN A 107 -2.19 -17.76 4.81
N LEU A 108 -1.82 -16.95 3.81
CA LEU A 108 -2.75 -16.09 3.10
C LEU A 108 -3.86 -16.91 2.41
N GLU A 109 -3.50 -18.04 1.81
CA GLU A 109 -4.42 -18.96 1.14
C GLU A 109 -5.39 -19.58 2.14
N GLN A 110 -4.89 -19.99 3.31
CA GLN A 110 -5.73 -20.51 4.39
C GLN A 110 -6.73 -19.46 4.87
N GLU A 111 -6.30 -18.22 5.04
CA GLU A 111 -7.18 -17.11 5.45
C GLU A 111 -8.22 -16.78 4.37
N ILE A 112 -7.83 -16.77 3.09
CA ILE A 112 -8.76 -16.61 1.97
C ILE A 112 -9.77 -17.77 1.94
N ALA A 113 -9.31 -19.02 2.06
CA ALA A 113 -10.18 -20.20 2.07
C ALA A 113 -11.13 -20.23 3.28
N ALA A 114 -10.72 -19.68 4.41
CA ALA A 114 -11.55 -19.48 5.60
C ALA A 114 -12.55 -18.31 5.47
N GLY A 115 -12.49 -17.54 4.37
CA GLY A 115 -13.35 -16.38 4.14
C GLY A 115 -12.98 -15.15 4.97
N ALA A 116 -11.75 -15.08 5.48
CA ALA A 116 -11.26 -13.91 6.23
C ALA A 116 -10.95 -12.70 5.32
N TRP A 117 -10.70 -12.95 4.02
CA TRP A 117 -10.37 -11.91 3.04
C TRP A 117 -11.32 -11.92 1.84
N LEU A 118 -11.69 -10.71 1.40
CA LEU A 118 -12.23 -10.48 0.07
C LEU A 118 -11.08 -10.07 -0.85
N VAL A 119 -10.99 -10.70 -2.02
CA VAL A 119 -9.92 -10.45 -2.99
C VAL A 119 -10.50 -9.71 -4.20
N VAL A 120 -9.83 -8.64 -4.61
CA VAL A 120 -10.21 -7.83 -5.78
C VAL A 120 -9.01 -7.74 -6.73
N PRO A 121 -9.20 -7.99 -8.04
CA PRO A 121 -8.16 -7.73 -9.03
C PRO A 121 -7.80 -6.24 -9.08
N LEU A 122 -6.50 -5.93 -9.13
CA LEU A 122 -5.98 -4.56 -9.11
C LEU A 122 -5.74 -3.98 -10.51
N ASP A 123 -5.75 -4.83 -11.53
CA ASP A 123 -5.56 -4.51 -12.94
C ASP A 123 -6.80 -3.83 -13.57
N GLU A 124 -7.96 -3.93 -12.93
CA GLU A 124 -9.15 -3.22 -13.39
C GLU A 124 -9.02 -1.70 -13.19
N PRO A 125 -9.43 -0.88 -14.18
CA PRO A 125 -9.34 0.58 -14.09
C PRO A 125 -10.01 1.16 -12.85
N VAL A 126 -11.13 0.54 -12.43
CA VAL A 126 -11.90 0.97 -11.26
C VAL A 126 -11.07 0.79 -9.99
N THR A 127 -10.43 -0.37 -9.81
CA THR A 127 -9.78 -0.77 -8.56
C THR A 127 -8.38 -0.19 -8.42
N GLY A 128 -7.62 -0.10 -9.51
CA GLY A 128 -6.31 0.54 -9.53
C GLY A 128 -6.38 2.05 -9.20
N GLY A 129 -7.43 2.74 -9.65
CA GLY A 129 -7.66 4.15 -9.32
C GLY A 129 -7.95 4.39 -7.83
N LEU A 130 -8.63 3.44 -7.16
CA LEU A 130 -9.04 3.60 -5.76
C LEU A 130 -7.86 3.89 -4.83
N VAL A 131 -6.69 3.31 -5.09
CA VAL A 131 -5.50 3.42 -4.24
C VAL A 131 -5.07 4.87 -4.00
N PHE A 132 -5.24 5.75 -4.99
CA PHE A 132 -4.84 7.17 -4.90
C PHE A 132 -6.02 8.14 -4.97
N GLU A 133 -7.11 7.77 -5.64
CA GLU A 133 -8.22 8.67 -5.95
C GLU A 133 -9.33 8.62 -4.89
N THR A 134 -9.30 7.63 -3.99
CA THR A 134 -10.33 7.45 -2.95
C THR A 134 -9.82 7.85 -1.56
N PRO A 135 -10.57 8.69 -0.82
CA PRO A 135 -10.25 8.97 0.58
C PRO A 135 -10.12 7.68 1.42
N LYS A 136 -9.13 7.65 2.32
CA LYS A 136 -8.75 6.46 3.12
C LYS A 136 -9.93 5.87 3.88
N ASP A 137 -10.78 6.71 4.47
CA ASP A 137 -11.98 6.34 5.22
C ASP A 137 -13.07 5.68 4.33
N LYS A 138 -13.07 5.99 3.04
CA LYS A 138 -14.03 5.45 2.06
C LYS A 138 -13.48 4.26 1.28
N LEU A 139 -12.17 4.03 1.33
CA LEU A 139 -11.48 3.05 0.50
C LEU A 139 -12.08 1.65 0.65
N TRP A 140 -12.28 1.19 1.90
CA TRP A 140 -12.92 -0.11 2.17
C TRP A 140 -14.30 -0.24 1.52
N THR A 141 -15.15 0.77 1.70
CA THR A 141 -16.51 0.78 1.15
C THR A 141 -16.49 0.77 -0.38
N ALA A 142 -15.61 1.57 -0.99
CA ALA A 142 -15.47 1.63 -2.44
C ALA A 142 -14.97 0.30 -3.03
N THR A 143 -13.98 -0.35 -2.38
CA THR A 143 -13.44 -1.64 -2.80
C THR A 143 -14.46 -2.78 -2.68
N VAL A 144 -15.23 -2.83 -1.60
CA VAL A 144 -16.30 -3.86 -1.47
C VAL A 144 -17.37 -3.65 -2.55
N ARG A 145 -17.74 -2.39 -2.83
CA ARG A 145 -18.71 -2.07 -3.89
C ARG A 145 -18.21 -2.35 -5.30
N SER A 146 -16.90 -2.30 -5.56
CA SER A 146 -16.38 -2.68 -6.87
C SER A 146 -16.58 -4.16 -7.18
N LEU A 147 -16.79 -5.00 -6.16
CA LEU A 147 -17.21 -6.41 -6.33
C LEU A 147 -18.71 -6.58 -6.54
N GLY A 148 -19.50 -5.49 -6.58
CA GLY A 148 -20.96 -5.55 -6.61
C GLY A 148 -21.59 -5.95 -5.27
N ILE A 149 -20.82 -5.87 -4.16
CA ILE A 149 -21.27 -6.21 -2.81
C ILE A 149 -21.62 -4.92 -2.05
N GLU A 150 -22.75 -4.91 -1.35
CA GLU A 150 -23.05 -3.85 -0.40
C GLU A 150 -22.46 -4.21 0.97
N PRO A 151 -21.62 -3.36 1.60
CA PRO A 151 -20.95 -3.70 2.86
C PRO A 151 -21.90 -4.14 3.98
N GLY A 152 -23.13 -3.60 4.02
CA GLY A 152 -24.14 -3.96 5.01
C GLY A 152 -24.71 -5.37 4.86
N THR A 153 -24.41 -6.09 3.77
CA THR A 153 -24.83 -7.48 3.57
C THR A 153 -23.77 -8.50 3.98
N LEU A 154 -22.57 -8.05 4.36
CA LEU A 154 -21.51 -8.93 4.84
C LEU A 154 -21.84 -9.40 6.27
N VAL A 155 -21.79 -10.71 6.47
CA VAL A 155 -21.95 -11.34 7.79
C VAL A 155 -20.56 -11.79 8.25
N SER A 156 -20.19 -11.45 9.48
CA SER A 156 -18.92 -11.90 10.06
C SER A 156 -18.92 -13.41 10.22
N THR A 157 -18.03 -14.10 9.52
CA THR A 157 -17.64 -15.48 9.86
C THR A 157 -16.62 -15.43 11.01
N GLN A 158 -16.45 -16.53 11.76
CA GLN A 158 -15.42 -16.59 12.79
C GLN A 158 -14.05 -16.42 12.12
N GLY A 159 -13.37 -15.31 12.40
CA GLY A 159 -12.01 -15.05 11.94
C GLY A 159 -11.05 -16.10 12.51
N VAL A 160 -10.01 -16.41 11.75
CA VAL A 160 -8.92 -17.28 12.20
C VAL A 160 -8.11 -16.48 13.24
N ASN A 161 -8.00 -17.00 14.47
CA ASN A 161 -7.19 -16.43 15.55
C ASN A 161 -5.71 -16.69 15.34
#